data_AF-A0A7M3A1U1-F1
#
_entry.id   AF-A0A7M3A1U1-F1
#
_cell.length_a   1.000
_cell.length_b   1.000
_cell.length_c   1.000
_cell.angle_alpha   90.00
_cell.angle_beta   90.00
_cell.angle_gamma   90.00
#
_symmetry.space_group_name_H-M   'P 1'
#
loop_
_entity.id
_entity.type
_entity.pdbx_description
1 polymer ?
#
loop_
_entity_poly.entity_id
_entity_poly.type
_entity_poly.pdbx_seq_one_letter_code
_entity_poly.pdbx_strand_id
1 'polypeptide(L)'
;MAQQAQAVRGSQKLIRGLKEQLDLSAVNRAEAANEITANQALRLRKWINAVLDVRENPVTTSLVQDAHGQFIGEVTQLADGKQWLAQGYGKTWPTGEAFDDVQQAIAYVRGIAAAQ
;
A
#
# COMPACT_ATOMS: atom_id res chain seq x y z
N MET A 1 26.61 -10.60 -28.71
CA MET A 1 25.47 -9.94 -28.01
C MET A 1 24.34 -10.88 -27.56
N ALA A 2 24.18 -12.08 -28.14
CA ALA A 2 23.10 -13.01 -27.77
C ALA A 2 23.17 -13.56 -26.32
N GLN A 3 24.37 -13.85 -25.80
CA GLN A 3 24.56 -14.42 -24.46
C GLN A 3 24.17 -13.45 -23.32
N GLN A 4 24.41 -12.14 -23.48
CA GLN A 4 24.00 -11.14 -22.49
C GLN A 4 22.48 -10.99 -22.41
N ALA A 5 21.78 -11.01 -23.55
CA ALA A 5 20.32 -10.92 -23.58
C ALA A 5 19.65 -12.14 -22.90
N GLN A 6 20.26 -13.32 -23.00
CA GLN A 6 19.74 -14.56 -22.42
C GLN A 6 19.90 -14.59 -20.89
N ALA A 7 21.03 -14.12 -20.37
CA ALA A 7 21.27 -13.98 -18.92
C ALA A 7 20.32 -12.96 -18.26
N VAL A 8 20.07 -11.82 -18.92
CA VAL A 8 19.13 -10.79 -18.43
C VAL A 8 17.70 -11.32 -18.35
N ARG A 9 17.25 -12.09 -19.37
CA ARG A 9 15.91 -12.71 -19.37
C ARG A 9 15.75 -13.79 -18.29
N GLY A 10 16.78 -14.58 -18.02
CA GLY A 10 16.80 -15.57 -16.93
C GLY A 10 16.63 -14.92 -15.55
N SER A 11 17.37 -13.82 -15.29
CA SER A 11 17.28 -13.06 -14.04
C SER A 11 15.89 -12.42 -13.84
N GLN A 12 15.28 -11.88 -14.90
CA GLN A 12 13.93 -11.31 -14.81
C GLN A 12 12.86 -12.36 -14.50
N LYS A 13 12.94 -13.55 -15.11
CA LYS A 13 12.02 -14.66 -14.82
C LYS A 13 12.14 -15.11 -13.37
N LEU A 14 13.36 -15.23 -12.85
CA LEU A 14 13.63 -15.58 -11.46
C LEU A 14 13.05 -14.54 -10.50
N ILE A 15 13.34 -13.25 -10.70
CA ILE A 15 12.85 -12.16 -9.86
C ILE A 15 11.31 -12.13 -9.83
N ARG A 16 10.67 -12.37 -10.98
CA ARG A 16 9.20 -12.46 -11.06
C ARG A 16 8.68 -13.64 -10.23
N GLY A 17 9.27 -14.82 -10.37
CA GLY A 17 8.89 -15.99 -9.58
C GLY A 17 9.05 -15.77 -8.07
N LEU A 18 10.13 -15.12 -7.65
CA LEU A 18 10.35 -14.76 -6.24
C LEU A 18 9.29 -13.77 -5.71
N LYS A 19 8.84 -12.81 -6.52
CA LYS A 19 7.73 -11.91 -6.14
C LYS A 19 6.41 -12.65 -6.00
N GLU A 20 6.11 -13.58 -6.90
CA GLU A 20 4.86 -14.34 -6.89
C GLU A 20 4.76 -15.27 -5.68
N GLN A 21 5.90 -15.82 -5.21
CA GLN A 21 5.95 -16.69 -4.04
C GLN A 21 5.73 -15.97 -2.71
N LEU A 22 6.10 -14.68 -2.62
CA LEU A 22 6.08 -13.90 -1.37
C LEU A 22 6.84 -14.56 -0.19
N ASP A 23 7.84 -15.39 -0.48
CA ASP A 23 8.66 -16.09 0.52
C ASP A 23 10.04 -15.42 0.68
N LEU A 24 10.28 -14.80 1.84
CA LEU A 24 11.58 -14.19 2.17
C LEU A 24 12.71 -15.22 2.23
N SER A 25 12.41 -16.47 2.60
CA SER A 25 13.38 -17.56 2.66
C SER A 25 13.85 -17.93 1.25
N ALA A 26 12.96 -17.92 0.26
CA ALA A 26 13.31 -18.12 -1.15
C ALA A 26 14.25 -17.01 -1.67
N VAL A 27 14.01 -15.76 -1.30
CA VAL A 27 14.88 -14.64 -1.65
C VAL A 27 16.28 -14.81 -1.03
N ASN A 28 16.35 -15.19 0.25
CA ASN A 28 17.62 -15.41 0.93
C ASN A 28 18.42 -16.58 0.31
N ARG A 29 17.74 -17.66 -0.10
CA ARG A 29 18.39 -18.78 -0.82
C ARG A 29 18.93 -18.34 -2.18
N ALA A 30 18.16 -17.57 -2.95
CA ALA A 30 18.58 -17.06 -4.26
C ALA A 30 19.77 -16.08 -4.15
N GLU A 31 19.82 -15.25 -3.10
CA GLU A 31 20.97 -14.39 -2.80
C GLU A 31 22.20 -15.21 -2.42
N ALA A 32 22.08 -16.19 -1.53
CA ALA A 32 23.18 -17.07 -1.12
C ALA A 32 23.74 -17.89 -2.29
N ALA A 33 22.89 -18.27 -3.25
CA ALA A 33 23.27 -18.96 -4.48
C ALA A 33 23.84 -18.03 -5.57
N ASN A 34 23.95 -16.71 -5.33
CA ASN A 34 24.36 -15.68 -6.28
C ASN A 34 23.50 -15.63 -7.57
N GLU A 35 22.26 -16.12 -7.51
CA GLU A 35 21.31 -16.06 -8.65
C GLU A 35 20.71 -14.65 -8.80
N ILE A 36 20.73 -13.88 -7.72
CA ILE A 36 20.40 -12.46 -7.67
C ILE A 36 21.47 -11.68 -6.90
N THR A 37 21.63 -10.40 -7.24
CA THR A 37 22.53 -9.50 -6.52
C THR A 37 21.95 -9.08 -5.16
N ALA A 38 22.81 -8.69 -4.23
CA ALA A 38 22.39 -8.19 -2.91
C ALA A 38 21.40 -7.00 -3.01
N ASN A 39 21.58 -6.11 -3.98
CA ASN A 39 20.66 -5.00 -4.23
C ASN A 39 19.27 -5.47 -4.71
N GLN A 40 19.22 -6.52 -5.55
CA GLN A 40 17.95 -7.12 -5.97
C GLN A 40 17.27 -7.82 -4.80
N ALA A 41 18.02 -8.56 -3.98
CA ALA A 41 17.51 -9.22 -2.79
C ALA A 41 16.94 -8.22 -1.77
N LEU A 42 17.65 -7.11 -1.50
CA LEU A 42 17.16 -6.02 -0.66
C LEU A 42 15.84 -5.43 -1.16
N ARG A 43 15.75 -5.14 -2.47
CA ARG A 43 14.51 -4.61 -3.08
C ARG A 43 13.35 -5.61 -3.00
N LEU A 44 13.64 -6.90 -3.23
CA LEU A 44 12.64 -7.96 -3.12
C LEU A 44 12.11 -8.10 -1.69
N ARG A 45 12.99 -8.17 -0.69
CA ARG A 45 12.59 -8.24 0.73
C ARG A 45 11.70 -7.05 1.12
N LYS A 46 12.08 -5.83 0.76
CA LYS A 46 11.27 -4.62 1.02
C LYS A 46 9.90 -4.72 0.36
N TRP A 47 9.85 -5.14 -0.90
CA TRP A 47 8.60 -5.27 -1.63
C TRP A 47 7.70 -6.37 -1.06
N ILE A 48 8.24 -7.55 -0.75
CA ILE A 48 7.50 -8.67 -0.16
C ILE A 48 6.93 -8.25 1.20
N ASN A 49 7.74 -7.63 2.06
CA ASN A 49 7.27 -7.15 3.36
C ASN A 49 6.13 -6.14 3.22
N ALA A 50 6.23 -5.20 2.28
CA ALA A 50 5.14 -4.24 2.03
C ALA A 50 3.87 -4.93 1.52
N VAL A 51 3.98 -5.95 0.67
CA VAL A 51 2.81 -6.71 0.18
C VAL A 51 2.19 -7.54 1.30
N LEU A 52 2.99 -8.16 2.17
CA LEU A 52 2.50 -8.89 3.33
C LEU A 52 1.82 -7.94 4.32
N ASP A 53 2.43 -6.79 4.59
CA ASP A 53 1.84 -5.75 5.45
C ASP A 53 0.48 -5.27 4.91
N VAL A 54 0.35 -5.02 3.61
CA VAL A 54 -0.96 -4.67 3.00
C VAL A 54 -1.96 -5.83 3.07
N ARG A 55 -1.52 -7.10 3.08
CA ARG A 55 -2.43 -8.25 3.23
C ARG A 55 -2.90 -8.43 4.67
N GLU A 56 -2.03 -8.21 5.63
CA GLU A 56 -2.32 -8.31 7.06
C GLU A 56 -3.11 -7.09 7.54
N ASN A 57 -2.77 -5.91 7.02
CA ASN A 57 -3.37 -4.62 7.30
C ASN A 57 -3.90 -4.00 5.99
N PRO A 58 -5.00 -4.53 5.41
CA PRO A 58 -5.58 -3.96 4.21
C PRO A 58 -5.98 -2.52 4.49
N VAL A 59 -5.47 -1.60 3.66
CA VAL A 59 -5.86 -0.19 3.72
C VAL A 59 -7.35 -0.09 3.37
N THR A 60 -8.19 -0.05 4.39
CA THR A 60 -9.64 0.20 4.27
C THR A 60 -9.87 1.71 4.25
N THR A 61 -9.35 2.36 3.21
CA THR A 61 -9.64 3.77 2.93
C THR A 61 -10.83 3.87 1.99
N SER A 62 -11.91 4.49 2.47
CA SER A 62 -13.08 4.85 1.68
C SER A 62 -12.98 6.32 1.27
N LEU A 63 -12.97 6.59 -0.03
CA LEU A 63 -13.01 7.95 -0.55
C LEU A 63 -14.44 8.52 -0.39
N VAL A 64 -14.53 9.74 0.10
CA VAL A 64 -15.82 10.43 0.31
C VAL A 64 -16.05 11.41 -0.84
N GLN A 65 -17.20 11.28 -1.48
CA GLN A 65 -17.67 12.18 -2.52
C GLN A 65 -18.81 13.08 -2.01
N ASP A 66 -18.88 14.28 -2.58
CA ASP A 66 -20.03 15.17 -2.44
C ASP A 66 -21.21 14.75 -3.36
N ALA A 67 -22.28 15.55 -3.36
CA ALA A 67 -23.46 15.30 -4.19
C ALA A 67 -23.21 15.43 -5.71
N HIS A 68 -22.09 16.03 -6.12
CA HIS A 68 -21.68 16.23 -7.50
C HIS A 68 -20.66 15.18 -7.97
N GLY A 69 -20.26 14.24 -7.10
CA GLY A 69 -19.26 13.22 -7.38
C GLY A 69 -17.82 13.71 -7.23
N GLN A 70 -17.60 14.91 -6.69
CA GLN A 70 -16.26 15.42 -6.40
C GLN A 70 -15.74 14.78 -5.10
N PHE A 71 -14.48 14.34 -5.12
CA PHE A 71 -13.83 13.84 -3.91
C PHE A 71 -13.52 14.99 -2.96
N ILE A 72 -14.01 14.86 -1.73
CA ILE A 72 -13.92 15.88 -0.68
C ILE A 72 -13.12 15.39 0.54
N GLY A 73 -12.72 14.13 0.57
CA GLY A 73 -11.92 13.56 1.63
C GLY A 73 -11.85 12.04 1.58
N GLU A 74 -11.33 11.47 2.66
CA GLU A 74 -11.14 10.04 2.84
C GLU A 74 -11.40 9.63 4.28
N VAL A 75 -11.81 8.38 4.46
CA VAL A 75 -12.02 7.75 5.76
C VAL A 75 -11.23 6.45 5.78
N THR A 76 -10.24 6.38 6.66
CA THR A 76 -9.28 5.26 6.73
C THR A 76 -9.44 4.51 8.04
N GLN A 77 -9.67 3.21 8.01
CA GLN A 77 -9.67 2.42 9.23
C GLN A 77 -8.26 2.41 9.83
N LEU A 78 -8.17 2.70 11.13
CA LEU A 78 -6.92 2.66 11.87
C LEU A 78 -6.48 1.21 12.10
N ALA A 79 -5.18 1.03 12.37
CA ALA A 79 -4.56 -0.29 12.56
C ALA A 79 -5.15 -1.09 13.75
N ASP A 80 -5.90 -0.44 14.64
CA ASP A 80 -6.61 -1.12 15.72
C ASP A 80 -7.89 -1.86 15.26
N GLY A 81 -8.32 -1.63 14.01
CA GLY A 81 -9.54 -2.17 13.42
C GLY A 81 -10.84 -1.65 14.02
N LYS A 82 -10.78 -0.72 14.97
CA LYS A 82 -11.93 -0.22 15.75
C LYS A 82 -12.29 1.20 15.39
N GLN A 83 -11.30 1.99 14.98
CA GLN A 83 -11.47 3.41 14.73
C GLN A 83 -11.27 3.75 13.26
N TRP A 84 -11.85 4.86 12.84
CA TRP A 84 -11.86 5.37 11.49
C TRP A 84 -11.37 6.82 11.50
N LEU A 85 -10.25 7.08 10.85
CA LEU A 85 -9.69 8.40 10.67
C LEU A 85 -10.35 9.09 9.48
N ALA A 86 -11.08 10.16 9.73
CA ALA A 86 -11.73 10.99 8.73
C ALA A 86 -10.84 12.20 8.38
N GLN A 87 -10.55 12.40 7.10
CA GLN A 87 -9.75 13.53 6.60
C GLN A 87 -10.46 14.21 5.42
N GLY A 88 -10.73 15.51 5.54
CA GLY A 88 -11.22 16.33 4.43
C GLY A 88 -10.08 16.89 3.58
N TYR A 89 -10.33 17.11 2.30
CA TYR A 89 -9.38 17.76 1.38
C TYR A 89 -9.56 19.29 1.43
N GLY A 90 -8.46 20.04 1.62
CA GLY A 90 -8.48 21.50 1.68
C GLY A 90 -7.18 22.12 2.20
N LYS A 91 -6.98 23.43 1.99
CA LYS A 91 -5.73 24.15 2.35
C LYS A 91 -5.50 24.34 3.86
N THR A 92 -6.48 24.07 4.71
CA THR A 92 -6.47 24.48 6.12
C THR A 92 -6.47 23.36 7.15
N TRP A 93 -6.51 22.08 6.76
CA TRP A 93 -6.84 21.02 7.72
C TRP A 93 -5.79 19.90 7.75
N PRO A 94 -4.80 19.96 8.65
CA PRO A 94 -3.67 19.03 8.66
C PRO A 94 -3.88 17.76 9.51
N THR A 95 -4.94 17.66 10.32
CA THR A 95 -5.15 16.50 11.21
C THR A 95 -6.58 16.02 11.10
N GLY A 96 -6.77 14.82 10.55
CA GLY A 96 -8.07 14.15 10.58
C GLY A 96 -8.56 13.85 11.99
N GLU A 97 -9.81 13.45 12.09
CA GLU A 97 -10.45 13.10 13.36
C GLU A 97 -10.84 11.62 13.38
N ALA A 98 -10.67 10.96 14.52
CA ALA A 98 -10.93 9.54 14.68
C ALA A 98 -12.34 9.28 15.24
N PHE A 99 -13.05 8.33 14.65
CA PHE A 99 -14.41 7.95 15.02
C PHE A 99 -14.51 6.44 15.20
N ASP A 100 -15.32 5.97 16.15
CA ASP A 100 -15.56 4.55 16.35
C ASP A 100 -16.55 3.97 15.30
N ASP A 101 -17.24 4.85 14.56
CA ASP A 101 -18.21 4.47 13.52
C ASP A 101 -17.89 5.13 12.18
N VAL A 102 -17.96 4.33 11.11
CA VAL A 102 -17.64 4.77 9.75
C VAL A 102 -18.65 5.79 9.20
N GLN A 103 -19.93 5.70 9.57
CA GLN A 103 -20.94 6.64 9.10
C GLN A 103 -20.76 8.01 9.75
N GLN A 104 -20.36 8.06 11.02
CA GLN A 104 -19.97 9.30 11.70
C GLN A 104 -18.74 9.94 11.05
N ALA A 105 -17.70 9.15 10.74
CA ALA A 105 -16.53 9.63 10.01
C ALA A 105 -16.90 10.22 8.62
N ILE A 106 -17.77 9.55 7.87
CA ILE A 106 -18.25 10.04 6.57
C ILE A 106 -19.07 11.33 6.74
N ALA A 107 -19.96 11.38 7.72
CA ALA A 107 -20.78 12.55 8.02
C ALA A 107 -19.91 13.75 8.40
N TYR A 108 -18.84 13.53 9.14
CA TYR A 108 -17.84 14.55 9.48
C TYR A 108 -17.18 15.13 8.22
N VAL A 109 -16.65 14.29 7.33
CA VAL A 109 -16.04 14.77 6.06
C VAL A 109 -17.04 15.59 5.24
N ARG A 110 -18.29 15.12 5.13
CA ARG A 110 -19.36 15.85 4.43
C ARG A 110 -19.73 17.17 5.10
N GLY A 111 -19.78 17.18 6.44
CA GLY A 111 -20.07 18.38 7.23
C GLY A 111 -18.99 19.46 7.05
N ILE A 112 -17.72 19.07 6.99
CA ILE A 112 -16.60 19.98 6.70
C ILE A 112 -16.73 20.57 5.29
N ALA A 113 -17.02 19.74 4.28
CA ALA A 113 -17.13 20.20 2.91
C ALA A 113 -18.30 21.18 2.70
N ALA A 114 -19.44 20.95 3.38
CA ALA A 114 -20.59 21.85 3.33
C ALA A 114 -20.36 23.22 4.01
N ALA A 115 -19.32 23.34 4.84
CA ALA A 115 -18.96 24.61 5.51
C ALA A 115 -18.01 25.49 4.67
N GLN A 116 -17.56 25.03 3.50
CA GLN A 116 -16.70 25.75 2.55
C GLN A 116 -17.52 26.41 1.43
#